data_AF-A0A3L9YPC1-F1
#
_entry.id   AF-A0A3L9YPC1-F1
#
_cell.length_a   1.000
_cell.length_b   1.000
_cell.length_c   1.000
_cell.angle_alpha   90.00
_cell.angle_beta   90.00
_cell.angle_gamma   90.00
#
_symmetry.space_group_name_H-M   'P 1'
#
loop_
_entity.id
_entity.type
_entity.pdbx_description
1 polymer ?
#
loop_
_entity_poly.entity_id
_entity_poly.type
_entity_poly.pdbx_seq_one_letter_code
_entity_poly.pdbx_strand_id
1 'polypeptide(L)'
;MTDQEHKEWLMRYLEDMERFSRERLSASADLIAKFTALAASNGVNLSTDSFEYIQTTGIVAKAQGIAKALLGPIKIERDGLLSFKEIASRFPPSTYSEGCFAGPDFILMAHPCYRRGMHPVNNWAPRFIDLFWRFDEPGVEKYIALDEDRVRIDVDGLGYFEADTWYGAPFDQDIRNIKPGIAKLRPPLDIESRAASYLFANTYCLDIKWSESDGIKSFQALEIKTEDIRIEIGGQHYFPARYLHAEFDIAANCFRHFDGAIQLFTNEEYLHRRDSDFNMTLKNPAHIKARSSKVFKINGPLKTASWVEFCCHFYTANPLTFEYFSGEYPRHVTESLERIRSNAAQHTNGPA
;
A
#
# COMPACT_ATOMS: atom_id res chain seq x y z
N MET A 1 0.64 -20.07 -25.95
CA MET A 1 -0.69 -19.44 -25.97
C MET A 1 -0.57 -18.23 -26.88
N THR A 2 -1.36 -18.17 -27.93
CA THR A 2 -1.41 -17.00 -28.80
C THR A 2 -2.16 -15.86 -28.09
N ASP A 3 -1.93 -14.60 -28.50
CA ASP A 3 -2.64 -13.45 -27.93
C ASP A 3 -4.17 -13.58 -28.06
N GLN A 4 -4.64 -14.26 -29.10
CA GLN A 4 -6.06 -14.53 -29.33
C GLN A 4 -6.62 -15.55 -28.33
N GLU A 5 -5.92 -16.68 -28.14
CA GLU A 5 -6.28 -17.68 -27.12
C GLU A 5 -6.29 -17.08 -25.71
N HIS A 6 -5.34 -16.18 -25.41
CA HIS A 6 -5.29 -15.51 -24.12
C HIS A 6 -6.48 -14.58 -23.89
N LYS A 7 -6.86 -13.79 -24.91
CA LYS A 7 -8.04 -12.91 -24.84
C LYS A 7 -9.34 -13.70 -24.66
N GLU A 8 -9.50 -14.79 -25.40
CA GLU A 8 -10.68 -15.66 -25.28
C GLU A 8 -10.78 -16.31 -23.91
N TRP A 9 -9.65 -16.81 -23.38
CA TRP A 9 -9.59 -17.34 -22.03
C TRP A 9 -9.93 -16.28 -20.98
N LEU A 10 -9.40 -15.07 -21.11
CA LEU A 10 -9.67 -13.97 -20.19
C LEU A 10 -11.14 -13.55 -20.20
N MET A 11 -11.77 -13.47 -21.37
CA MET A 11 -13.20 -13.15 -21.47
C MET A 11 -14.07 -14.19 -20.75
N ARG A 12 -13.83 -15.48 -21.01
CA ARG A 12 -14.56 -16.58 -20.32
C ARG A 12 -14.37 -16.53 -18.82
N TYR A 13 -13.14 -16.27 -18.37
CA TYR A 13 -12.84 -16.11 -16.96
C TYR A 13 -13.64 -14.95 -16.34
N LEU A 14 -13.72 -13.80 -17.00
CA LEU A 14 -14.50 -12.65 -16.52
C LEU A 14 -16.00 -12.95 -16.47
N GLU A 15 -16.56 -13.63 -17.48
CA GLU A 15 -17.96 -14.06 -17.51
C GLU A 15 -18.28 -15.05 -16.38
N ASP A 16 -17.39 -16.01 -16.15
CA ASP A 16 -17.52 -16.98 -15.05
C ASP A 16 -17.47 -16.29 -13.69
N MET A 17 -16.58 -15.32 -13.51
CA MET A 17 -16.47 -14.50 -12.30
C MET A 17 -17.75 -13.68 -12.06
N GLU A 18 -18.32 -13.09 -13.11
CA GLU A 18 -19.55 -12.31 -13.01
C GLU A 18 -20.75 -13.21 -12.65
N ARG A 19 -20.84 -14.38 -13.28
CA ARG A 19 -21.87 -15.38 -12.95
C ARG A 19 -21.76 -15.82 -11.49
N PHE A 20 -20.56 -16.17 -11.04
CA PHE A 20 -20.32 -16.57 -9.65
C PHE A 20 -20.65 -15.45 -8.67
N SER A 21 -20.29 -14.20 -8.99
CA SER A 21 -20.66 -13.03 -8.19
C SER A 21 -22.18 -12.90 -8.02
N ARG A 22 -22.95 -13.02 -9.11
CA ARG A 22 -24.43 -13.01 -9.06
C ARG A 22 -25.00 -14.13 -8.21
N GLU A 23 -24.47 -15.34 -8.33
CA GLU A 23 -24.90 -16.50 -7.51
C GLU A 23 -24.65 -16.24 -6.02
N ARG A 24 -23.48 -15.72 -5.67
CA ARG A 24 -23.10 -15.41 -4.27
C ARG A 24 -23.96 -14.29 -3.68
N LEU A 25 -24.26 -13.24 -4.45
CA LEU A 25 -25.16 -12.17 -4.04
C LEU A 25 -26.60 -12.68 -3.85
N SER A 26 -27.10 -13.50 -4.78
CA SER A 26 -28.44 -14.09 -4.68
C SER A 26 -28.58 -15.00 -3.46
N ALA A 27 -27.56 -15.82 -3.17
CA ALA A 27 -27.52 -16.66 -1.98
C ALA A 27 -27.43 -15.85 -0.67
N SER A 28 -27.04 -14.58 -0.73
CA SER A 28 -26.85 -13.68 0.41
C SER A 28 -27.98 -12.64 0.53
N ALA A 29 -29.13 -12.85 -0.12
CA ALA A 29 -30.22 -11.87 -0.18
C ALA A 29 -30.72 -11.41 1.20
N ASP A 30 -30.88 -12.34 2.15
CA ASP A 30 -31.33 -12.02 3.51
C ASP A 30 -30.31 -11.16 4.27
N LEU A 31 -29.01 -11.44 4.07
CA LEU A 31 -27.92 -10.66 4.65
C LEU A 31 -27.91 -9.24 4.07
N ILE A 32 -28.02 -9.12 2.75
CA ILE A 32 -28.09 -7.85 2.04
C ILE A 32 -29.29 -7.02 2.51
N ALA A 33 -30.47 -7.64 2.65
CA ALA A 33 -31.68 -6.95 3.13
C ALA A 33 -31.51 -6.44 4.57
N LYS A 34 -30.98 -7.27 5.48
CA LYS A 34 -30.70 -6.86 6.86
C LYS A 34 -29.71 -5.70 6.93
N PHE A 35 -28.61 -5.80 6.18
CA PHE A 35 -27.60 -4.75 6.15
C PHE A 35 -28.13 -3.46 5.51
N THR A 36 -29.00 -3.55 4.49
CA THR A 36 -29.64 -2.38 3.86
C THR A 36 -30.48 -1.61 4.87
N ALA A 37 -31.23 -2.31 5.72
CA ALA A 37 -31.99 -1.67 6.81
C ALA A 37 -31.07 -1.00 7.85
N LEU A 38 -29.96 -1.65 8.21
CA LEU A 38 -28.93 -1.07 9.09
C LEU A 38 -28.34 0.21 8.49
N ALA A 39 -27.92 0.17 7.23
CA ALA A 39 -27.37 1.31 6.51
C ALA A 39 -28.37 2.48 6.44
N ALA A 40 -29.64 2.20 6.14
CA ALA A 40 -30.69 3.20 6.09
C ALA A 40 -30.92 3.86 7.47
N SER A 41 -30.86 3.10 8.55
CA SER A 41 -30.95 3.66 9.92
C SER A 41 -29.80 4.60 10.28
N ASN A 42 -28.67 4.49 9.57
CA ASN A 42 -27.49 5.36 9.69
C ASN A 42 -27.43 6.42 8.56
N GLY A 43 -28.51 6.61 7.81
CA GLY A 43 -28.63 7.63 6.77
C GLY A 43 -27.96 7.29 5.44
N VAL A 44 -27.60 6.02 5.22
CA VAL A 44 -27.01 5.55 3.96
C VAL A 44 -28.04 4.75 3.17
N ASN A 45 -28.37 5.23 1.97
CA ASN A 45 -29.28 4.53 1.06
C ASN A 45 -28.49 3.61 0.14
N LEU A 46 -28.82 2.32 0.14
CA LEU A 46 -28.19 1.31 -0.71
C LEU A 46 -29.22 0.76 -1.70
N SER A 47 -28.78 0.53 -2.94
CA SER A 47 -29.54 -0.19 -3.96
C SER A 47 -28.93 -1.57 -4.19
N THR A 48 -29.51 -2.37 -5.09
CA THR A 48 -28.92 -3.65 -5.52
C THR A 48 -27.51 -3.48 -6.09
N ASP A 49 -27.24 -2.37 -6.78
CA ASP A 49 -25.96 -2.09 -7.42
C ASP A 49 -24.88 -1.62 -6.42
N SER A 50 -25.29 -1.33 -5.18
CA SER A 50 -24.37 -1.03 -4.08
C SER A 50 -23.64 -2.27 -3.58
N PHE A 51 -24.03 -3.48 -3.99
CA PHE A 51 -23.44 -4.72 -3.50
C PHE A 51 -22.62 -5.41 -4.58
N GLU A 52 -21.46 -5.93 -4.18
CA GLU A 52 -20.60 -6.75 -5.04
C GLU A 52 -20.03 -7.93 -4.26
N TYR A 53 -19.83 -9.04 -4.94
CA TYR A 53 -19.00 -10.11 -4.41
C TYR A 53 -17.58 -9.98 -4.97
N ILE A 54 -16.60 -9.84 -4.09
CA ILE A 54 -15.18 -9.86 -4.43
C ILE A 54 -14.59 -11.14 -3.84
N GLN A 55 -14.04 -12.01 -4.68
CA GLN A 55 -13.50 -13.31 -4.24
C GLN A 55 -12.49 -13.20 -3.08
N THR A 56 -11.64 -12.18 -3.07
CA THR A 56 -10.62 -11.95 -2.04
C THR A 56 -11.16 -11.32 -0.77
N THR A 57 -12.36 -10.72 -0.81
CA THR A 57 -12.90 -9.89 0.28
C THR A 57 -14.19 -10.46 0.86
N GLY A 58 -15.14 -10.93 0.04
CA GLY A 58 -16.47 -11.37 0.47
C GLY A 58 -17.58 -10.56 -0.19
N ILE A 59 -18.71 -10.41 0.51
CA ILE A 59 -19.83 -9.57 0.10
C ILE A 59 -19.57 -8.15 0.61
N VAL A 60 -19.43 -7.21 -0.31
CA VAL A 60 -19.06 -5.82 -0.02
C VAL A 60 -20.20 -4.90 -0.37
N ALA A 61 -20.53 -4.00 0.55
CA ALA A 61 -21.44 -2.88 0.34
C ALA A 61 -20.64 -1.61 0.03
N LYS A 62 -21.09 -0.85 -0.98
CA LYS A 62 -20.45 0.35 -1.50
C LYS A 62 -21.39 1.53 -1.44
N ALA A 63 -20.97 2.59 -0.77
CA ALA A 63 -21.56 3.92 -0.84
C ALA A 63 -20.58 4.95 -0.29
N GLN A 64 -20.65 6.17 -0.80
CA GLN A 64 -19.73 7.23 -0.37
C GLN A 64 -19.83 7.46 1.15
N GLY A 65 -18.71 7.32 1.85
CA GLY A 65 -18.61 7.51 3.30
C GLY A 65 -19.35 6.48 4.16
N ILE A 66 -19.76 5.33 3.61
CA ILE A 66 -20.52 4.29 4.34
C ILE A 66 -19.81 3.84 5.62
N ALA A 67 -18.49 3.65 5.59
CA ALA A 67 -17.75 3.17 6.75
C ALA A 67 -17.82 4.20 7.90
N LYS A 68 -17.70 5.49 7.58
CA LYS A 68 -17.79 6.58 8.56
C LYS A 68 -19.21 6.73 9.10
N ALA A 69 -20.23 6.63 8.23
CA ALA A 69 -21.62 6.70 8.66
C ALA A 69 -21.95 5.58 9.66
N LEU A 70 -21.50 4.35 9.40
CA LEU A 70 -21.75 3.19 10.26
C LEU A 70 -20.88 3.16 11.53
N LEU A 71 -19.64 3.64 11.47
CA LEU A 71 -18.75 3.75 12.63
C LEU A 71 -19.27 4.79 13.66
N GLY A 72 -20.12 5.70 13.21
CA GLY A 72 -20.68 6.79 14.00
C GLY A 72 -19.65 7.88 14.33
N PRO A 73 -19.98 8.82 15.23
CA PRO A 73 -19.10 9.91 15.60
C PRO A 73 -17.77 9.40 16.16
N ILE A 74 -16.67 9.71 15.47
CA ILE A 74 -15.30 9.37 15.85
C ILE A 74 -14.40 10.56 15.54
N LYS A 75 -13.35 10.80 16.34
CA LYS A 75 -12.44 11.91 16.08
C LYS A 75 -11.57 11.59 14.87
N ILE A 76 -11.69 12.41 13.83
CA ILE A 76 -10.83 12.36 12.64
C ILE A 76 -9.73 13.41 12.81
N GLU A 77 -8.48 13.00 12.64
CA GLU A 77 -7.35 13.91 12.66
C GLU A 77 -7.32 14.79 11.40
N ARG A 78 -6.61 15.92 11.45
CA ARG A 78 -6.55 16.87 10.31
C ARG A 78 -6.05 16.25 9.01
N ASP A 79 -5.27 15.17 9.11
CA ASP A 79 -4.73 14.40 8.00
C ASP A 79 -5.66 13.28 7.50
N GLY A 80 -6.90 13.22 7.99
CA GLY A 80 -7.92 12.23 7.61
C GLY A 80 -7.78 10.89 8.33
N LEU A 81 -6.74 10.71 9.14
CA LEU A 81 -6.52 9.45 9.85
C LEU A 81 -7.39 9.34 11.10
N LEU A 82 -7.68 8.10 11.46
CA LEU A 82 -8.42 7.73 12.66
C LEU A 82 -7.49 7.08 13.68
N SER A 83 -7.75 7.31 14.97
CA SER A 83 -7.01 6.61 16.03
C SER A 83 -7.27 5.11 15.97
N PHE A 84 -6.22 4.31 15.84
CA PHE A 84 -6.32 2.85 15.81
C PHE A 84 -6.99 2.34 17.10
N LYS A 85 -6.61 2.90 18.24
CA LYS A 85 -7.15 2.51 19.56
C LYS A 85 -8.63 2.83 19.69
N GLU A 86 -9.09 3.96 19.15
CA GLU A 86 -10.50 4.34 19.20
C GLU A 86 -11.37 3.48 18.27
N ILE A 87 -10.85 3.09 17.10
CA ILE A 87 -11.55 2.11 16.25
C ILE A 87 -11.59 0.75 16.95
N ALA A 88 -10.43 0.28 17.45
CA ALA A 88 -10.28 -1.03 18.08
C ALA A 88 -11.17 -1.23 19.32
N SER A 89 -11.54 -0.15 20.03
CA SER A 89 -12.44 -0.23 21.18
C SER A 89 -13.91 -0.45 20.80
N ARG A 90 -14.28 -0.15 19.55
CA ARG A 90 -15.64 -0.34 19.01
C ARG A 90 -15.72 -1.57 18.11
N PHE A 91 -14.70 -1.76 17.27
CA PHE A 91 -14.55 -2.87 16.34
C PHE A 91 -13.17 -3.50 16.60
N PRO A 92 -13.07 -4.61 17.33
CA PRO A 92 -11.79 -5.25 17.58
C PRO A 92 -11.10 -5.66 16.28
N PRO A 93 -9.75 -5.58 16.21
CA PRO A 93 -8.98 -6.16 15.10
C PRO A 93 -9.38 -7.62 14.84
N SER A 94 -9.63 -7.97 13.58
CA SER A 94 -9.94 -9.36 13.21
C SER A 94 -8.71 -10.25 13.40
N THR A 95 -8.90 -11.41 14.03
CA THR A 95 -7.85 -12.44 14.18
C THR A 95 -7.64 -13.28 12.92
N TYR A 96 -8.60 -13.25 11.99
CA TYR A 96 -8.62 -14.13 10.82
C TYR A 96 -8.50 -13.36 9.49
N SER A 97 -8.55 -12.03 9.53
CA SER A 97 -8.46 -11.18 8.35
C SER A 97 -7.64 -9.95 8.68
N GLU A 98 -6.41 -9.94 8.19
CA GLU A 98 -5.50 -8.80 8.33
C GLU A 98 -6.14 -7.54 7.74
N GLY A 99 -5.82 -6.38 8.30
CA GLY A 99 -6.38 -5.10 7.83
C GLY A 99 -7.89 -4.94 8.02
N CYS A 100 -8.54 -5.84 8.75
CA CYS A 100 -9.97 -5.75 9.07
C CYS A 100 -10.19 -5.51 10.57
N PHE A 101 -11.25 -4.76 10.87
CA PHE A 101 -11.84 -4.69 12.21
C PHE A 101 -13.21 -5.38 12.19
N ALA A 102 -13.38 -6.40 13.02
CA ALA A 102 -14.56 -7.24 13.05
C ALA A 102 -15.65 -6.59 13.91
N GLY A 103 -16.76 -6.22 13.28
CA GLY A 103 -17.99 -5.82 13.96
C GLY A 103 -19.03 -6.94 13.92
N PRO A 104 -20.14 -6.78 14.66
CA PRO A 104 -21.21 -7.78 14.70
C PRO A 104 -21.98 -7.90 13.37
N ASP A 105 -22.24 -6.77 12.70
CA ASP A 105 -23.07 -6.74 11.49
C ASP A 105 -22.25 -6.46 10.21
N PHE A 106 -21.02 -5.96 10.36
CA PHE A 106 -20.13 -5.65 9.25
C PHE A 106 -18.68 -5.56 9.71
N ILE A 107 -17.78 -5.58 8.73
CA ILE A 107 -16.34 -5.51 8.88
C ILE A 107 -15.85 -4.20 8.24
N LEU A 108 -15.16 -3.40 9.04
CA LEU A 108 -14.39 -2.25 8.55
C LEU A 108 -13.07 -2.73 7.98
N MET A 109 -12.64 -2.12 6.88
CA MET A 109 -11.39 -2.48 6.20
C MET A 109 -10.43 -1.29 6.21
N ALA A 110 -9.13 -1.57 6.28
CA ALA A 110 -8.09 -0.58 6.05
C ALA A 110 -8.17 -0.01 4.62
N HIS A 111 -7.55 1.15 4.40
CA HIS A 111 -7.61 1.82 3.11
C HIS A 111 -7.11 0.92 1.94
N PRO A 112 -7.73 0.93 0.74
CA PRO A 112 -7.39 0.04 -0.39
C PRO A 112 -5.93 0.13 -0.87
N CYS A 113 -5.23 1.22 -0.56
CA CYS A 113 -3.81 1.39 -0.89
C CYS A 113 -2.89 0.31 -0.32
N TYR A 114 -3.33 -0.37 0.75
CA TYR A 114 -2.58 -1.47 1.36
C TYR A 114 -2.72 -2.76 0.57
N ARG A 115 -3.60 -2.83 -0.44
CA ARG A 115 -3.78 -4.00 -1.30
C ARG A 115 -2.68 -4.05 -2.37
N ARG A 116 -2.44 -5.23 -2.92
CA ARG A 116 -1.44 -5.42 -3.99
C ARG A 116 -1.77 -4.51 -5.19
N GLY A 117 -0.78 -3.77 -5.67
CA GLY A 117 -0.97 -2.77 -6.74
C GLY A 117 -1.91 -1.62 -6.37
N MET A 118 -2.26 -1.45 -5.09
CA MET A 118 -3.26 -0.47 -4.61
C MET A 118 -4.65 -0.67 -5.20
N HIS A 119 -4.94 -1.87 -5.73
CA HIS A 119 -6.19 -2.13 -6.43
C HIS A 119 -7.27 -2.67 -5.46
N PRO A 120 -8.51 -2.14 -5.50
CA PRO A 120 -9.57 -2.45 -4.54
C PRO A 120 -10.06 -3.89 -4.53
N VAL A 121 -9.80 -4.69 -5.58
CA VAL A 121 -10.23 -6.10 -5.68
C VAL A 121 -9.14 -7.10 -5.26
N ASN A 122 -7.90 -6.63 -5.11
CA ASN A 122 -6.79 -7.48 -4.73
C ASN A 122 -6.80 -7.72 -3.22
N ASN A 123 -6.12 -8.78 -2.79
CA ASN A 123 -5.86 -9.01 -1.37
C ASN A 123 -4.81 -8.01 -0.83
N TRP A 124 -4.68 -7.97 0.49
CA TRP A 124 -3.69 -7.15 1.20
C TRP A 124 -2.26 -7.45 0.72
N ALA A 125 -1.45 -6.39 0.61
CA ALA A 125 -0.02 -6.54 0.45
C ALA A 125 0.55 -7.07 1.78
N PRO A 126 1.18 -8.25 1.78
CA PRO A 126 0.83 -9.29 2.74
C PRO A 126 1.48 -9.17 4.13
N ARG A 127 2.02 -7.99 4.52
CA ARG A 127 2.65 -7.91 5.85
C ARG A 127 2.69 -6.54 6.52
N PHE A 128 2.67 -5.43 5.78
CA PHE A 128 2.67 -4.12 6.43
C PHE A 128 1.50 -3.96 7.40
N ILE A 129 0.28 -4.29 6.94
CA ILE A 129 -0.93 -4.08 7.72
C ILE A 129 -1.01 -5.03 8.93
N ASP A 130 -0.55 -6.27 8.77
CA ASP A 130 -0.46 -7.25 9.86
C ASP A 130 0.52 -6.80 10.95
N LEU A 131 1.73 -6.39 10.54
CA LEU A 131 2.72 -5.82 11.46
C LEU A 131 2.16 -4.59 12.16
N PHE A 132 1.51 -3.69 11.42
CA PHE A 132 0.91 -2.49 12.00
C PHE A 132 -0.20 -2.82 13.00
N TRP A 133 -1.02 -3.83 12.74
CA TRP A 133 -2.07 -4.29 13.66
C TRP A 133 -1.48 -4.80 14.97
N ARG A 134 -0.47 -5.68 14.87
CA ARG A 134 0.16 -6.35 16.01
C ARG A 134 1.13 -5.47 16.79
N PHE A 135 1.64 -4.41 16.17
CA PHE A 135 2.62 -3.54 16.79
C PHE A 135 2.01 -2.77 17.97
N ASP A 136 2.53 -3.02 19.17
CA ASP A 136 2.15 -2.34 20.39
C ASP A 136 3.42 -2.08 21.21
N GLU A 137 3.78 -0.81 21.37
CA GLU A 137 4.91 -0.40 22.19
C GLU A 137 4.49 0.72 23.15
N PRO A 138 5.02 0.74 24.40
CA PRO A 138 4.68 1.78 25.36
C PRO A 138 4.97 3.19 24.83
N GLY A 139 3.97 4.07 24.96
CA GLY A 139 4.09 5.47 24.54
C GLY A 139 3.92 5.70 23.04
N VAL A 140 3.59 4.68 22.26
CA VAL A 140 3.33 4.80 20.82
C VAL A 140 1.83 4.90 20.52
N GLU A 141 1.46 5.86 19.68
CA GLU A 141 0.11 6.07 19.19
C GLU A 141 0.03 5.78 17.69
N LYS A 142 -0.90 4.92 17.30
CA LYS A 142 -1.13 4.51 15.91
C LYS A 142 -2.39 5.14 15.34
N TYR A 143 -2.30 5.56 14.09
CA TYR A 143 -3.41 6.09 13.30
C TYR A 143 -3.43 5.46 11.92
N ILE A 144 -4.61 5.20 11.40
CA ILE A 144 -4.81 4.47 10.14
C ILE A 144 -5.96 5.08 9.33
N ALA A 145 -5.85 5.03 8.00
CA ALA A 145 -6.94 5.32 7.08
C ALA A 145 -7.79 4.06 6.87
N LEU A 146 -9.10 4.24 6.84
CA LEU A 146 -10.06 3.18 6.51
C LEU A 146 -10.45 3.27 5.02
N ASP A 147 -11.02 2.18 4.52
CA ASP A 147 -11.81 2.21 3.29
C ASP A 147 -13.12 2.94 3.59
N GLU A 148 -13.19 4.23 3.25
CA GLU A 148 -14.33 5.07 3.63
C GLU A 148 -15.63 4.69 2.91
N ASP A 149 -15.49 4.14 1.70
CA ASP A 149 -16.60 3.94 0.77
C ASP A 149 -17.07 2.48 0.69
N ARG A 150 -16.43 1.57 1.43
CA ARG A 150 -16.74 0.13 1.40
C ARG A 150 -16.67 -0.51 2.76
N VAL A 151 -17.61 -1.42 3.02
CA VAL A 151 -17.58 -2.34 4.16
C VAL A 151 -17.93 -3.75 3.71
N ARG A 152 -17.38 -4.75 4.39
CA ARG A 152 -17.75 -6.16 4.15
C ARG A 152 -18.89 -6.55 5.08
N ILE A 153 -19.89 -7.28 4.60
CA ILE A 153 -21.11 -7.57 5.37
C ILE A 153 -21.24 -9.05 5.76
N ASP A 154 -20.54 -9.96 5.09
CA ASP A 154 -20.50 -11.38 5.44
C ASP A 154 -19.49 -11.64 6.56
N VAL A 155 -19.84 -11.24 7.79
CA VAL A 155 -18.97 -11.32 8.98
C VAL A 155 -18.46 -12.75 9.23
N ASP A 156 -19.32 -13.76 9.04
CA ASP A 156 -18.98 -15.19 9.18
C ASP A 156 -18.45 -15.82 7.88
N GLY A 157 -18.27 -15.03 6.83
CA GLY A 157 -17.81 -15.52 5.54
C GLY A 157 -16.33 -15.92 5.58
N LEU A 158 -15.94 -16.82 4.67
CA LEU A 158 -14.54 -17.25 4.55
C LEU A 158 -13.61 -16.05 4.25
N GLY A 159 -12.50 -15.98 4.97
CA GLY A 159 -11.39 -15.07 4.66
C GLY A 159 -10.45 -15.68 3.64
N TYR A 160 -9.79 -14.83 2.86
CA TYR A 160 -8.71 -15.25 1.96
C TYR A 160 -7.36 -15.00 2.65
N PHE A 161 -6.53 -16.02 2.76
CA PHE A 161 -5.21 -15.95 3.40
C PHE A 161 -4.09 -16.11 2.36
N GLU A 162 -3.18 -15.14 2.30
CA GLU A 162 -1.96 -15.23 1.50
C GLU A 162 -0.77 -15.38 2.44
N ALA A 163 -0.04 -16.49 2.32
CA ALA A 163 1.20 -16.74 3.07
C ALA A 163 2.44 -16.16 2.38
N ASP A 164 2.26 -15.12 1.56
CA ASP A 164 3.36 -14.44 0.87
C ASP A 164 4.15 -13.63 1.89
N THR A 165 5.45 -13.90 2.04
CA THR A 165 6.30 -13.14 2.97
C THR A 165 7.43 -12.44 2.25
N TRP A 166 7.71 -11.23 2.72
CA TRP A 166 8.90 -10.46 2.39
C TRP A 166 9.72 -10.30 3.66
N TYR A 167 11.05 -10.24 3.55
CA TYR A 167 11.92 -9.99 4.69
C TYR A 167 12.46 -8.56 4.59
N GLY A 168 12.45 -7.84 5.71
CA GLY A 168 13.13 -6.56 5.83
C GLY A 168 14.64 -6.71 5.74
N ALA A 169 15.32 -5.61 5.40
CA ALA A 169 16.77 -5.59 5.45
C ALA A 169 17.28 -5.58 6.89
N PRO A 170 18.38 -6.29 7.19
CA PRO A 170 19.13 -5.98 8.40
C PRO A 170 19.62 -4.54 8.30
N PHE A 171 19.46 -3.79 9.37
CA PHE A 171 19.98 -2.42 9.48
C PHE A 171 20.39 -2.16 10.91
N ASP A 172 21.69 -1.97 11.10
CA ASP A 172 22.32 -1.75 12.40
C ASP A 172 23.02 -0.38 12.48
N GLN A 173 22.86 0.47 11.46
CA GLN A 173 23.48 1.78 11.48
C GLN A 173 22.82 2.69 12.51
N ASP A 174 23.67 3.43 13.20
CA ASP A 174 23.25 4.50 14.09
C ASP A 174 22.74 5.68 13.24
N ILE A 175 21.42 5.95 13.33
CA ILE A 175 20.76 7.05 12.60
C ILE A 175 21.46 8.40 12.83
N ARG A 176 22.05 8.61 14.02
CA ARG A 176 22.78 9.84 14.36
C ARG A 176 23.98 10.09 13.43
N ASN A 177 24.56 9.03 12.87
CA ASN A 177 25.72 9.10 11.99
C ASN A 177 25.35 9.22 10.51
N ILE A 178 24.07 9.07 10.15
CA ILE A 178 23.62 9.26 8.76
C ILE A 178 23.75 10.74 8.40
N LYS A 179 24.52 11.02 7.35
CA LYS A 179 24.74 12.39 6.87
C LYS A 179 23.51 12.88 6.09
N PRO A 180 23.13 14.17 6.21
CA PRO A 180 22.17 14.78 5.31
C PRO A 180 22.58 14.59 3.85
N GLY A 181 21.61 14.33 2.98
CA GLY A 181 21.89 14.03 1.58
C GLY A 181 20.71 13.37 0.89
N ILE A 182 20.92 13.03 -0.39
CA ILE A 182 19.94 12.33 -1.21
C ILE A 182 20.57 11.05 -1.75
N ALA A 183 19.77 9.99 -1.80
CA ALA A 183 20.06 8.77 -2.54
C ALA A 183 18.90 8.49 -3.49
N LYS A 184 19.18 8.25 -4.77
CA LYS A 184 18.18 7.87 -5.75
C LYS A 184 18.59 6.55 -6.39
N LEU A 185 17.91 5.49 -6.02
CA LEU A 185 18.16 4.13 -6.49
C LEU A 185 17.22 3.81 -7.65
N ARG A 186 17.70 3.05 -8.61
CA ARG A 186 16.93 2.57 -9.77
C ARG A 186 17.23 1.09 -10.01
N PRO A 187 16.30 0.31 -10.56
CA PRO A 187 16.63 -1.00 -11.10
C PRO A 187 17.77 -0.88 -12.14
N PRO A 188 18.55 -1.94 -12.36
CA PRO A 188 19.59 -1.95 -13.39
C PRO A 188 19.02 -1.60 -14.77
N LEU A 189 19.74 -0.80 -15.56
CA LEU A 189 19.28 -0.35 -16.88
C LEU A 189 19.41 -1.45 -17.96
N ASP A 190 20.16 -2.50 -17.67
CA ASP A 190 20.48 -3.60 -18.59
C ASP A 190 19.43 -4.72 -18.58
N ILE A 191 18.39 -4.63 -17.74
CA ILE A 191 17.30 -5.61 -17.70
C ILE A 191 16.06 -5.13 -18.45
N GLU A 192 15.40 -6.05 -19.13
CA GLU A 192 14.16 -5.78 -19.85
C GLU A 192 13.01 -5.42 -18.90
N SER A 193 12.00 -4.68 -19.40
CA SER A 193 10.85 -4.22 -18.62
C SER A 193 10.12 -5.35 -17.89
N ARG A 194 10.02 -6.54 -18.48
CA ARG A 194 9.38 -7.70 -17.84
C ARG A 194 10.17 -8.19 -16.62
N ALA A 195 11.50 -8.20 -16.71
CA ALA A 195 12.37 -8.56 -15.59
C ALA A 195 12.31 -7.49 -14.48
N ALA A 196 12.32 -6.21 -14.86
CA ALA A 196 12.14 -5.10 -13.92
C ALA A 196 10.77 -5.17 -13.21
N SER A 197 9.70 -5.48 -13.95
CA SER A 197 8.36 -5.68 -13.40
C SER A 197 8.33 -6.78 -12.33
N TYR A 198 8.93 -7.93 -12.65
CA TYR A 198 8.92 -9.11 -11.78
C TYR A 198 9.83 -8.96 -10.55
N LEU A 199 11.08 -8.52 -10.75
CA LEU A 199 12.08 -8.45 -9.69
C LEU A 199 11.97 -7.19 -8.82
N PHE A 200 11.46 -6.09 -9.38
CA PHE A 200 11.37 -4.79 -8.70
C PHE A 200 9.94 -4.30 -8.51
N ALA A 201 8.94 -5.16 -8.69
CA ALA A 201 7.52 -4.85 -8.49
C ALA A 201 7.08 -3.55 -9.19
N ASN A 202 7.49 -3.39 -10.45
CA ASN A 202 7.27 -2.19 -11.26
C ASN A 202 7.79 -0.89 -10.61
N THR A 203 8.82 -0.95 -9.78
CA THR A 203 9.46 0.26 -9.26
C THR A 203 10.34 0.90 -10.33
N TYR A 204 10.09 2.17 -10.62
CA TYR A 204 10.94 3.01 -11.46
C TYR A 204 12.15 3.53 -10.69
N CYS A 205 11.92 4.07 -9.49
CA CYS A 205 12.99 4.49 -8.60
C CYS A 205 12.54 4.53 -7.14
N LEU A 206 13.53 4.51 -6.24
CA LEU A 206 13.38 4.83 -4.83
C LEU A 206 14.23 6.08 -4.54
N ASP A 207 13.58 7.20 -4.28
CA ASP A 207 14.22 8.48 -3.96
C ASP A 207 14.17 8.69 -2.46
N ILE A 208 15.30 9.00 -1.83
CA ILE A 208 15.46 9.10 -0.38
C ILE A 208 16.21 10.38 -0.05
N LYS A 209 15.77 11.07 1.00
CA LYS A 209 16.43 12.25 1.53
C LYS A 209 16.54 12.18 3.04
N TRP A 210 17.71 12.53 3.53
CA TRP A 210 17.93 12.92 4.92
C TRP A 210 18.21 14.41 5.00
N SER A 211 17.56 15.08 5.94
CA SER A 211 17.89 16.44 6.36
C SER A 211 17.98 16.49 7.88
N GLU A 212 18.64 17.52 8.40
CA GLU A 212 18.79 17.72 9.83
C GLU A 212 18.56 19.18 10.18
N SER A 213 17.74 19.43 11.20
CA SER A 213 17.50 20.76 11.78
C SER A 213 17.18 20.58 13.26
N ASP A 214 17.73 21.46 14.10
CA ASP A 214 17.36 21.57 15.52
C ASP A 214 17.42 20.25 16.31
N GLY A 215 18.44 19.42 16.03
CA GLY A 215 18.62 18.12 16.69
C GLY A 215 17.66 17.02 16.19
N ILE A 216 16.89 17.28 15.14
CA ILE A 216 15.98 16.32 14.51
C ILE A 216 16.49 15.96 13.12
N LYS A 217 16.65 14.66 12.86
CA LYS A 217 16.88 14.14 11.51
C LYS A 217 15.55 13.78 10.87
N SER A 218 15.23 14.39 9.74
CA SER A 218 14.06 14.05 8.93
C SER A 218 14.47 13.11 7.80
N PHE A 219 13.77 11.99 7.71
CA PHE A 219 13.83 11.03 6.62
C PHE A 219 12.62 11.22 5.72
N GLN A 220 12.85 11.24 4.41
CA GLN A 220 11.81 11.19 3.40
C GLN A 220 12.17 10.11 2.39
N ALA A 221 11.19 9.31 1.97
CA ALA A 221 11.37 8.35 0.88
C ALA A 221 10.14 8.35 -0.04
N LEU A 222 10.38 8.17 -1.34
CA LEU A 222 9.35 8.07 -2.37
C LEU A 222 9.67 6.92 -3.32
N GLU A 223 8.82 5.89 -3.31
CA GLU A 223 8.81 4.83 -4.31
C GLU A 223 7.89 5.26 -5.46
N ILE A 224 8.49 5.48 -6.63
CA ILE A 224 7.78 5.79 -7.86
C ILE A 224 7.68 4.51 -8.68
N LYS A 225 6.46 4.17 -9.14
CA LYS A 225 6.22 3.03 -10.02
C LYS A 225 6.44 3.38 -11.50
N THR A 226 6.57 2.36 -12.36
CA THR A 226 6.60 2.54 -13.81
C THR A 226 5.24 3.05 -14.32
N GLU A 227 5.20 3.47 -15.58
CA GLU A 227 4.01 4.04 -16.21
C GLU A 227 2.86 3.05 -16.45
N ASP A 228 3.13 1.76 -16.24
CA ASP A 228 2.16 0.66 -16.29
C ASP A 228 1.25 0.63 -15.05
N ILE A 229 1.68 1.24 -13.95
CA ILE A 229 0.90 1.29 -12.71
C ILE A 229 0.12 2.60 -12.66
N ARG A 230 -1.20 2.49 -12.79
CA ARG A 230 -2.14 3.62 -12.74
C ARG A 230 -3.32 3.27 -11.87
N ILE A 231 -3.88 4.28 -11.21
CA ILE A 231 -5.17 4.17 -10.52
C ILE A 231 -6.13 5.19 -11.10
N GLU A 232 -7.42 4.86 -11.11
CA GLU A 232 -8.48 5.77 -11.53
C GLU A 232 -9.20 6.33 -10.30
N ILE A 233 -9.33 7.65 -10.24
CA ILE A 233 -10.11 8.33 -9.21
C ILE A 233 -10.97 9.40 -9.90
N GLY A 234 -12.29 9.25 -9.80
CA GLY A 234 -13.24 10.21 -10.38
C GLY A 234 -13.12 10.34 -11.91
N GLY A 235 -12.83 9.25 -12.62
CA GLY A 235 -12.68 9.24 -14.09
C GLY A 235 -11.32 9.74 -14.60
N GLN A 236 -10.38 10.07 -13.71
CA GLN A 236 -9.03 10.50 -14.07
C GLN A 236 -7.99 9.48 -13.61
N HIS A 237 -7.02 9.18 -14.48
CA HIS A 237 -5.88 8.34 -14.15
C HIS A 237 -4.76 9.12 -13.47
N TYR A 238 -4.19 8.51 -12.44
CA TYR A 238 -3.03 8.99 -11.69
C TYR A 238 -1.95 7.91 -11.62
N PHE A 239 -0.71 8.35 -11.52
CA PHE A 239 0.45 7.52 -11.22
C PHE A 239 0.67 7.56 -9.70
N PRO A 240 0.40 6.45 -8.98
CA PRO A 240 0.59 6.42 -7.55
C PRO A 240 2.06 6.24 -7.18
N ALA A 241 2.46 6.89 -6.09
CA ALA A 241 3.74 6.69 -5.45
C ALA A 241 3.56 6.53 -3.94
N ARG A 242 4.37 5.64 -3.34
CA ARG A 242 4.37 5.45 -1.89
C ARG A 242 5.37 6.40 -1.26
N TYR A 243 4.92 7.24 -0.35
CA TYR A 243 5.74 8.21 0.35
C TYR A 243 5.84 7.84 1.83
N LEU A 244 7.04 7.93 2.40
CA LEU A 244 7.30 7.81 3.82
C LEU A 244 7.98 9.08 4.34
N HIS A 245 7.63 9.46 5.56
CA HIS A 245 8.30 10.50 6.32
C HIS A 245 8.54 10.04 7.76
N ALA A 246 9.72 10.33 8.30
CA ALA A 246 10.03 10.05 9.70
C ALA A 246 10.87 11.16 10.31
N GLU A 247 10.70 11.41 11.61
CA GLU A 247 11.50 12.34 12.38
C GLU A 247 12.21 11.58 13.51
N PHE A 248 13.54 11.57 13.45
CA PHE A 248 14.41 10.98 14.46
C PHE A 248 14.95 12.07 15.39
N ASP A 249 14.68 11.92 16.68
CA ASP A 249 15.21 12.79 17.72
C ASP A 249 16.59 12.29 18.15
N ILE A 250 17.63 13.09 17.89
CA ILE A 250 19.02 12.72 18.19
C ILE A 250 19.24 12.54 19.69
N ALA A 251 18.59 13.36 20.52
CA ALA A 251 18.75 13.35 21.96
C ALA A 251 18.01 12.16 22.59
N ALA A 252 16.77 11.91 22.17
CA ALA A 252 15.97 10.78 22.63
C ALA A 252 16.40 9.44 22.01
N ASN A 253 17.17 9.48 20.91
CA ASN A 253 17.65 8.31 20.17
C ASN A 253 16.52 7.39 19.68
N CYS A 254 15.42 7.99 19.21
CA CYS A 254 14.28 7.27 18.67
C CYS A 254 13.57 8.12 17.60
N PHE A 255 12.79 7.46 16.73
CA PHE A 255 11.83 8.18 15.91
C PHE A 255 10.68 8.65 16.80
N ARG A 256 10.29 9.92 16.69
CA ARG A 256 9.15 10.50 17.41
C ARG A 256 7.88 10.57 16.57
N HIS A 257 8.06 10.49 15.25
CA HIS A 257 7.01 10.56 14.25
C HIS A 257 7.42 9.74 13.03
N PHE A 258 6.49 8.94 12.52
CA PHE A 258 6.65 8.18 11.29
C PHE A 258 5.30 8.05 10.61
N ASP A 259 5.19 8.49 9.36
CA ASP A 259 3.96 8.39 8.59
C ASP A 259 4.20 7.97 7.15
N GLY A 260 3.12 7.49 6.53
CA GLY A 260 3.10 7.11 5.13
C GLY A 260 1.89 7.66 4.41
N ALA A 261 2.09 8.00 3.15
CA ALA A 261 1.06 8.54 2.28
C ALA A 261 1.16 7.94 0.87
N ILE A 262 0.05 8.02 0.14
CA ILE A 262 0.04 7.80 -1.31
C ILE A 262 0.00 9.17 -1.98
N GLN A 263 1.03 9.45 -2.79
CA GLN A 263 1.09 10.61 -3.64
C GLN A 263 0.56 10.24 -5.03
N LEU A 264 -0.34 11.05 -5.55
CA LEU A 264 -0.99 10.87 -6.84
C LEU A 264 -0.50 11.95 -7.78
N PHE A 265 0.19 11.52 -8.82
CA PHE A 265 0.70 12.39 -9.86
C PHE A 265 -0.17 12.28 -11.11
N THR A 266 -0.50 13.44 -11.69
CA THR A 266 -0.93 13.49 -13.09
C THR A 266 0.20 13.05 -14.02
N ASN A 267 -0.09 12.83 -15.30
CA ASN A 267 0.93 12.42 -16.27
C ASN A 267 2.11 13.41 -16.35
N GLU A 268 1.82 14.72 -16.40
CA GLU A 268 2.86 15.75 -16.46
C GLU A 268 3.72 15.77 -15.20
N GLU A 269 3.08 15.74 -14.02
CA GLU A 269 3.78 15.72 -12.74
C GLU A 269 4.62 14.45 -12.56
N TYR A 270 4.13 13.30 -13.01
CA TYR A 270 4.84 12.02 -12.95
C TYR A 270 6.11 12.06 -13.81
N LEU A 271 6.00 12.49 -15.07
CA LEU A 271 7.13 12.60 -15.98
C LEU A 271 8.20 13.56 -15.43
N HIS A 272 7.78 14.66 -14.80
CA HIS A 272 8.73 15.59 -14.18
C HIS A 272 9.33 15.02 -12.88
N ARG A 273 8.52 14.41 -12.01
CA ARG A 273 8.97 13.91 -10.69
C ARG A 273 9.86 12.68 -10.79
N ARG A 274 9.59 11.75 -11.72
CA ARG A 274 10.28 10.46 -11.80
C ARG A 274 11.77 10.62 -12.08
N ASP A 275 12.16 11.66 -12.81
CA ASP A 275 13.56 11.95 -13.14
C ASP A 275 14.20 12.99 -12.22
N SER A 276 13.40 13.79 -11.52
CA SER A 276 13.86 14.76 -10.49
C SER A 276 14.14 14.13 -9.12
N ASP A 277 14.87 14.82 -8.25
CA ASP A 277 15.09 14.42 -6.85
C ASP A 277 14.36 15.33 -5.85
N PHE A 278 14.44 15.02 -4.56
CA PHE A 278 13.90 15.86 -3.48
C PHE A 278 14.61 17.24 -3.30
N ASN A 279 15.66 17.56 -4.05
CA ASN A 279 16.26 18.89 -4.07
C ASN A 279 15.64 19.80 -5.14
N MET A 280 15.07 19.25 -6.21
CA MET A 280 14.45 20.04 -7.28
C MET A 280 13.25 20.86 -6.81
N THR A 281 12.55 20.43 -5.75
CA THR A 281 11.47 21.20 -5.12
C THR A 281 11.93 22.56 -4.57
N LEU A 282 13.24 22.77 -4.35
CA LEU A 282 13.78 24.06 -3.89
C LEU A 282 14.21 24.98 -5.03
N LYS A 283 14.38 24.45 -6.25
CA LYS A 283 15.02 25.17 -7.38
C LYS A 283 14.10 25.46 -8.55
N ASN A 284 12.89 24.90 -8.58
CA ASN A 284 11.92 25.11 -9.66
C ASN A 284 10.65 25.81 -9.12
N PRO A 285 10.25 26.99 -9.64
CA PRO A 285 9.02 27.67 -9.22
C PRO A 285 7.74 26.87 -9.55
N ALA A 286 7.81 25.92 -10.49
CA ALA A 286 6.77 24.91 -10.71
C ALA A 286 6.88 23.81 -9.63
N HIS A 287 6.46 24.12 -8.41
CA HIS A 287 6.38 23.11 -7.34
C HIS A 287 5.37 22.03 -7.74
N ILE A 288 5.85 20.80 -7.98
CA ILE A 288 4.97 19.64 -8.10
C ILE A 288 4.33 19.40 -6.72
N LYS A 289 3.05 19.71 -6.58
CA LYS A 289 2.28 19.43 -5.38
C LYS A 289 1.29 18.31 -5.66
N ALA A 290 1.82 17.09 -5.64
CA ALA A 290 1.01 15.89 -5.78
C ALA A 290 -0.15 15.90 -4.78
N ARG A 291 -1.31 15.41 -5.21
CA ARG A 291 -2.39 15.08 -4.28
C ARG A 291 -1.88 13.97 -3.37
N SER A 292 -1.83 14.24 -2.07
CA SER A 292 -1.30 13.29 -1.09
C SER A 292 -2.38 12.90 -0.09
N SER A 293 -2.57 11.60 0.08
CA SER A 293 -3.48 11.05 1.08
C SER A 293 -2.65 10.25 2.07
N LYS A 294 -2.63 10.69 3.34
CA LYS A 294 -1.96 9.95 4.40
C LYS A 294 -2.73 8.67 4.69
N VAL A 295 -2.02 7.58 4.92
CA VAL A 295 -2.63 6.25 5.10
C VAL A 295 -2.34 5.68 6.47
N PHE A 296 -1.17 5.96 7.05
CA PHE A 296 -0.91 5.65 8.46
C PHE A 296 -0.04 6.72 9.11
N LYS A 297 -0.03 6.74 10.44
CA LYS A 297 0.90 7.51 11.27
C LYS A 297 1.18 6.75 12.56
N ILE A 298 2.43 6.78 13.00
CA ILE A 298 2.94 6.29 14.27
C ILE A 298 3.63 7.45 14.96
N ASN A 299 3.12 7.85 16.12
CA ASN A 299 3.72 8.89 16.96
C ASN A 299 4.24 8.26 18.24
N GLY A 300 5.30 8.82 18.82
CA GLY A 300 5.92 8.27 20.01
C GLY A 300 7.23 7.54 19.70
N PRO A 301 7.91 6.97 20.72
CA PRO A 301 9.31 6.57 20.65
C PRO A 301 9.51 5.25 19.88
N LEU A 302 9.41 5.31 18.55
CA LEU A 302 9.62 4.18 17.66
C LEU A 302 11.12 3.86 17.51
N LYS A 303 11.49 2.61 17.78
CA LYS A 303 12.87 2.13 17.64
C LYS A 303 13.28 2.01 16.17
N THR A 304 14.58 2.15 15.91
CA THR A 304 15.17 2.03 14.56
C THR A 304 14.81 0.70 13.88
N ALA A 305 14.89 -0.42 14.60
CA ALA A 305 14.56 -1.74 14.03
C ALA A 305 13.11 -1.81 13.52
N SER A 306 12.15 -1.33 14.33
CA SER A 306 10.74 -1.29 13.94
C SER A 306 10.49 -0.32 12.78
N TRP A 307 11.14 0.85 12.78
CA TRP A 307 11.08 1.79 11.66
C TRP A 307 11.57 1.17 10.34
N VAL A 308 12.71 0.46 10.35
CA VAL A 308 13.23 -0.22 9.16
C VAL A 308 12.28 -1.31 8.68
N GLU A 309 11.76 -2.13 9.61
CA GLU A 309 10.79 -3.18 9.29
C GLU A 309 9.56 -2.57 8.60
N PHE A 310 8.99 -1.51 9.14
CA PHE A 310 7.86 -0.83 8.52
C PHE A 310 8.21 -0.22 7.15
N CYS A 311 9.38 0.40 6.99
CA CYS A 311 9.84 0.92 5.70
C CYS A 311 9.89 -0.20 4.64
N CYS A 312 10.53 -1.32 4.95
CA CYS A 312 10.65 -2.46 4.03
C CYS A 312 9.29 -3.05 3.66
N HIS A 313 8.36 -3.13 4.62
CA HIS A 313 7.03 -3.68 4.36
C HIS A 313 6.09 -2.69 3.67
N PHE A 314 6.23 -1.39 3.88
CA PHE A 314 5.45 -0.41 3.12
C PHE A 314 5.86 -0.41 1.64
N TYR A 315 7.13 -0.62 1.34
CA TYR A 315 7.69 -0.82 0.00
C TYR A 315 7.82 -2.31 -0.37
N THR A 316 6.86 -3.15 0.04
CA THR A 316 6.92 -4.60 -0.21
C THR A 316 7.23 -4.92 -1.68
N ALA A 317 8.09 -5.92 -1.88
CA ALA A 317 8.58 -6.42 -3.16
C ALA A 317 9.47 -5.43 -3.95
N ASN A 318 9.97 -4.37 -3.32
CA ASN A 318 10.96 -3.47 -3.89
C ASN A 318 12.36 -3.74 -3.31
N PRO A 319 13.27 -4.38 -4.06
CA PRO A 319 14.64 -4.64 -3.63
C PRO A 319 15.45 -3.36 -3.37
N LEU A 320 15.09 -2.21 -3.94
CA LEU A 320 15.83 -0.96 -3.75
C LEU A 320 15.77 -0.49 -2.30
N THR A 321 14.67 -0.78 -1.59
CA THR A 321 14.59 -0.48 -0.14
C THR A 321 15.56 -1.35 0.64
N PHE A 322 15.75 -2.60 0.23
CA PHE A 322 16.73 -3.50 0.84
C PHE A 322 18.16 -3.06 0.51
N GLU A 323 18.44 -2.67 -0.74
CA GLU A 323 19.71 -2.07 -1.18
C GLU A 323 20.06 -0.83 -0.36
N TYR A 324 19.08 0.04 -0.11
CA TYR A 324 19.32 1.25 0.67
C TYR A 324 19.84 0.95 2.08
N PHE A 325 19.25 -0.03 2.76
CA PHE A 325 19.60 -0.36 4.15
C PHE A 325 20.83 -1.26 4.26
N SER A 326 21.00 -2.21 3.34
CA SER A 326 22.07 -3.24 3.44
C SER A 326 23.26 -3.00 2.52
N GLY A 327 23.13 -2.13 1.51
CA GLY A 327 24.13 -1.92 0.46
C GLY A 327 24.11 -2.95 -0.67
N GLU A 328 23.24 -3.96 -0.61
CA GLU A 328 23.12 -5.02 -1.63
C GLU A 328 21.66 -5.41 -1.88
N TYR A 329 21.37 -6.14 -2.97
CA TYR A 329 20.04 -6.72 -3.16
C TYR A 329 19.85 -7.98 -2.31
N PRO A 330 18.60 -8.38 -2.02
CA PRO A 330 18.34 -9.71 -1.51
C PRO A 330 18.96 -10.77 -2.43
N ARG A 331 19.58 -11.80 -1.85
CA ARG A 331 20.29 -12.86 -2.59
C ARG A 331 19.53 -13.42 -3.80
N HIS A 332 18.23 -13.68 -3.66
CA HIS A 332 17.40 -14.22 -4.74
C HIS A 332 17.27 -13.27 -5.95
N VAL A 333 17.31 -11.96 -5.72
CA VAL A 333 17.30 -10.94 -6.78
C VAL A 333 18.64 -10.96 -7.51
N THR A 334 19.76 -10.95 -6.77
CA THR A 334 21.10 -11.03 -7.35
C THR A 334 21.26 -12.28 -8.22
N GLU A 335 20.91 -13.45 -7.70
CA GLU A 335 20.97 -14.72 -8.44
C GLU A 335 20.06 -14.71 -9.69
N SER A 336 18.89 -14.07 -9.62
CA SER A 336 17.98 -13.94 -10.76
C SER A 336 18.55 -13.04 -11.84
N LEU A 337 19.14 -11.90 -11.46
CA LEU A 337 19.79 -10.97 -12.39
C LEU A 337 20.98 -11.64 -13.11
N GLU A 338 21.80 -12.40 -12.38
CA GLU A 338 22.92 -13.16 -12.96
C GLU A 338 22.44 -14.17 -14.01
N ARG A 339 21.36 -14.90 -13.73
CA ARG A 339 20.75 -15.84 -14.69
C ARG A 339 20.23 -15.14 -15.94
N ILE A 340 19.53 -14.02 -15.77
CA ILE A 340 19.01 -13.22 -16.89
C ILE A 340 20.15 -12.75 -17.79
N ARG A 341 21.20 -12.19 -17.20
CA ARG A 341 22.40 -11.71 -17.91
C ARG A 341 23.13 -12.83 -18.63
N SER A 342 23.25 -14.00 -17.99
CA SER A 342 23.90 -15.18 -18.57
C SER A 342 23.13 -15.70 -19.80
N ASN A 343 21.80 -15.75 -19.73
CA ASN A 343 20.96 -16.19 -20.84
C ASN A 343 20.99 -15.19 -22.01
N ALA A 344 20.99 -13.88 -21.73
CA ALA A 344 21.14 -12.86 -22.75
C ALA A 344 22.47 -13.01 -23.50
N ALA A 345 23.57 -13.25 -22.78
CA ALA A 345 24.90 -13.46 -23.37
C ALA A 345 25.01 -14.74 -24.22
N GLN A 346 24.22 -15.77 -23.93
CA GLN A 346 24.17 -17.00 -24.74
C GLN A 346 23.40 -16.78 -26.04
N HIS A 347 22.32 -15.99 -26.02
CA HIS A 347 21.55 -15.67 -27.22
C HIS A 347 22.27 -14.72 -28.18
N THR A 348 23.17 -13.86 -27.69
CA THR A 348 24.01 -13.03 -28.56
C THR A 348 25.17 -13.77 -29.22
N ASN A 349 25.49 -14.99 -28.77
CA ASN A 349 26.61 -15.80 -29.26
C ASN A 349 26.17 -17.04 -30.09
N GLY A 350 24.90 -17.08 -30.55
CA GLY A 350 24.42 -18.12 -31.47
C GLY A 350 24.98 -17.94 -32.89
N PRO A 351 25.33 -19.03 -33.61
CA PRO A 351 25.94 -18.93 -34.94
C PRO A 351 24.98 -18.27 -35.95
N ALA A 352 25.52 -17.33 -36.72
CA ALA A 352 24.87 -16.63 -37.83
C ALA A 352 24.60 -17.53 -39.04
#